data_AF-W4HFJ3-F1
#
_entry.id   AF-W4HFJ3-F1
#
_cell.length_a   1.000
_cell.length_b   1.000
_cell.length_c   1.000
_cell.angle_alpha   90.00
_cell.angle_beta   90.00
_cell.angle_gamma   90.00
#
_symmetry.space_group_name_H-M   'P 1'
#
loop_
_entity.id
_entity.type
_entity.pdbx_description
1 polymer ?
#
loop_
_entity_poly.entity_id
_entity_poly.type
_entity_poly.pdbx_seq_one_letter_code
_entity_poly.pdbx_strand_id
1 'polypeptide(L)'
;MILKRTGPDLRALDTLLTRESALLDQGDTRALSALIPEKEALLDRLAERSEDLRDRASGDVALREKLGDLRRRLDRNAARLDTVRHTLRDMATALERIRDRHGLGGLYGAAGTARAGDPARATTLLDREV
;
A
#
# COMPACT_ATOMS: atom_id res chain seq x y z
N MET A 1 10.03 6.03 39.02
CA MET A 1 10.96 5.32 38.09
C MET A 1 10.48 5.35 36.62
N ILE A 2 9.65 6.32 36.20
CA ILE A 2 8.96 6.33 34.88
C ILE A 2 9.71 7.14 33.81
N LEU A 3 10.57 8.10 34.22
CA LEU A 3 11.30 9.03 33.35
C LEU A 3 12.21 8.37 32.29
N LYS A 4 12.70 7.13 32.52
CA LYS A 4 13.57 6.44 31.58
C LYS A 4 12.85 5.69 30.46
N ARG A 5 11.54 5.41 30.57
CA ARG A 5 10.79 4.62 29.57
C ARG A 5 10.20 5.45 28.43
N THR A 6 9.94 6.74 28.66
CA THR A 6 9.35 7.61 27.63
C THR A 6 10.32 7.97 26.49
N GLY A 7 11.58 8.23 26.83
CA GLY A 7 12.63 8.47 25.85
C GLY A 7 12.92 7.30 24.89
N PRO A 8 13.02 6.03 25.34
CA PRO A 8 13.27 4.90 24.46
C PRO A 8 12.10 4.58 23.54
N ASP A 9 10.84 4.67 23.99
CA ASP A 9 9.68 4.39 23.11
C ASP A 9 9.60 5.41 21.95
N LEU A 10 9.82 6.70 22.23
CA LEU A 10 9.86 7.74 21.20
C LEU A 10 11.03 7.57 20.23
N ARG A 11 12.19 7.09 20.71
CA ARG A 11 13.35 6.76 19.86
C ARG A 11 13.11 5.51 19.03
N ALA A 12 12.46 4.51 19.60
CA ALA A 12 12.09 3.28 18.91
C ALA A 12 11.09 3.59 17.79
N LEU A 13 10.06 4.40 18.06
CA LEU A 13 9.13 4.86 17.02
C LEU A 13 9.85 5.65 15.92
N ASP A 14 10.76 6.55 16.29
CA ASP A 14 11.56 7.33 15.33
C ASP A 14 12.39 6.43 14.38
N THR A 15 13.02 5.40 14.95
CA THR A 15 13.81 4.40 14.21
C THR A 15 12.91 3.58 13.29
N LEU A 16 11.75 3.14 13.81
CA LEU A 16 10.78 2.36 13.05
C LEU A 16 10.24 3.14 11.85
N LEU A 17 9.90 4.42 12.02
CA LEU A 17 9.43 5.29 10.93
C LEU A 17 10.51 5.53 9.87
N THR A 18 11.78 5.58 10.27
CA THR A 18 12.91 5.65 9.32
C THR A 18 12.99 4.39 8.48
N ARG A 19 12.84 3.22 9.13
CA ARG A 19 12.84 1.93 8.45
C ARG A 19 11.63 1.79 7.51
N GLU A 20 10.44 2.17 7.95
CA GLU A 20 9.24 2.20 7.11
C GLU A 20 9.43 3.08 5.87
N SER A 21 10.00 4.27 6.03
CA SER A 21 10.26 5.16 4.88
C SER A 21 11.19 4.51 3.87
N ALA A 22 12.28 3.90 4.32
CA ALA A 22 13.23 3.21 3.44
C ALA A 22 12.58 2.02 2.71
N LEU A 23 11.74 1.24 3.40
CA LEU A 23 11.02 0.13 2.78
C LEU A 23 9.96 0.61 1.77
N LEU A 24 9.28 1.73 2.06
CA LEU A 24 8.38 2.38 1.12
C LEU A 24 9.12 2.94 -0.09
N ASP A 25 10.35 3.44 0.07
CA ASP A 25 11.21 3.88 -1.04
C ASP A 25 11.64 2.70 -1.92
N GLN A 26 11.85 1.52 -1.31
CA GLN A 26 12.23 0.28 -2.00
C GLN A 26 11.03 -0.48 -2.60
N GLY A 27 9.80 -0.14 -2.22
CA GLY A 27 8.60 -0.87 -2.60
C GLY A 27 8.47 -2.27 -1.96
N ASP A 28 9.22 -2.56 -0.89
CA ASP A 28 9.17 -3.86 -0.20
C ASP A 28 7.97 -3.93 0.75
N THR A 29 6.81 -4.23 0.18
CA THR A 29 5.55 -4.34 0.90
C THR A 29 5.53 -5.50 1.91
N ARG A 30 6.30 -6.56 1.65
CA ARG A 30 6.38 -7.73 2.54
C ARG A 30 7.14 -7.40 3.82
N ALA A 31 8.30 -6.76 3.69
CA ALA A 31 9.04 -6.28 4.85
C ALA A 31 8.27 -5.19 5.60
N LEU A 32 7.52 -4.35 4.89
CA LEU A 32 6.67 -3.33 5.53
C LEU A 32 5.55 -3.95 6.38
N SER A 33 4.88 -4.99 5.88
CA SER A 33 3.87 -5.72 6.66
C SER A 33 4.44 -6.35 7.93
N ALA A 34 5.71 -6.77 7.91
CA ALA A 34 6.37 -7.33 9.09
C ALA A 34 6.61 -6.29 10.21
N LEU A 35 6.60 -5.00 9.90
CA LEU A 35 6.77 -3.92 10.89
C LEU A 35 5.46 -3.52 11.60
N ILE A 36 4.30 -3.94 11.08
CA ILE A 36 2.99 -3.56 11.62
C ILE A 36 2.84 -3.95 13.11
N PRO A 37 3.14 -5.19 13.53
CA PRO A 37 2.95 -5.58 14.93
C PRO A 37 3.84 -4.79 15.90
N GLU A 38 5.08 -4.49 15.49
CA GLU A 38 6.01 -3.69 16.27
C GLU A 38 5.52 -2.24 16.41
N LYS A 39 4.97 -1.69 15.32
CA LYS A 39 4.39 -0.34 15.30
C LYS A 39 3.18 -0.23 16.20
N GLU A 40 2.24 -1.16 16.10
CA GLU A 40 1.04 -1.20 16.95
C GLU A 40 1.43 -1.27 18.42
N ALA A 41 2.31 -2.20 18.79
CA ALA A 41 2.77 -2.33 20.18
C ALA A 41 3.47 -1.06 20.70
N LEU A 42 4.21 -0.33 19.85
CA LEU A 42 4.84 0.95 20.23
C LEU A 42 3.80 2.06 20.39
N LEU A 43 2.81 2.13 19.49
CA LEU A 43 1.75 3.12 19.56
C LEU A 43 0.85 2.89 20.78
N ASP A 44 0.53 1.64 21.11
CA ASP A 44 -0.25 1.29 22.30
C ASP A 44 0.47 1.73 23.59
N ARG A 45 1.76 1.40 23.73
CA ARG A 45 2.58 1.86 24.88
C ARG A 45 2.66 3.38 24.99
N LEU A 46 2.64 4.09 23.86
CA LEU A 46 2.63 5.56 23.84
C LEU A 46 1.22 6.10 24.17
N ALA A 47 0.16 5.42 23.75
CA ALA A 47 -1.23 5.79 24.03
C ALA A 47 -1.55 5.65 25.52
N GLU A 48 -1.12 4.55 26.16
CA GLU A 48 -1.21 4.33 27.61
C GLU A 48 -0.56 5.44 28.43
N ARG A 49 0.41 6.15 27.83
CA ARG A 49 1.18 7.23 28.47
C ARG A 49 0.90 8.59 27.86
N SER A 50 -0.20 8.72 27.13
CA SER A 50 -0.53 9.94 26.38
C SER A 50 -0.77 11.15 27.29
N GLU A 51 -1.37 10.96 28.46
CA GLU A 51 -1.56 12.03 29.45
C GLU A 51 -0.23 12.51 30.04
N ASP A 52 0.62 11.60 30.55
CA ASP A 52 1.98 11.93 31.03
C ASP A 52 2.81 12.65 29.96
N LEU A 53 2.70 12.21 28.71
CA LEU A 53 3.37 12.85 27.57
C LEU A 53 2.86 14.27 27.32
N ARG A 54 1.54 14.49 27.40
CA ARG A 54 0.93 15.82 27.24
C ARG A 54 1.35 16.77 28.35
N ASP A 55 1.28 16.29 29.60
CA ASP A 55 1.65 17.08 30.78
C ASP A 55 3.11 17.51 30.71
N ARG A 56 4.00 16.61 30.29
CA ARG A 56 5.42 16.93 30.10
C ARG A 56 5.67 17.86 28.92
N ALA A 57 4.99 17.65 27.81
CA ALA A 57 5.09 18.51 26.64
C ALA A 57 4.55 19.93 26.89
N SER A 58 3.75 20.15 27.95
CA SER A 58 3.32 21.50 28.35
C SER A 58 4.51 22.36 28.80
N GLY A 59 5.48 21.78 29.53
CA GLY A 59 6.68 22.47 30.02
C GLY A 59 7.93 22.28 29.16
N ASP A 60 7.95 21.30 28.26
CA ASP A 60 9.12 20.95 27.43
C ASP A 60 8.84 21.21 25.94
N VAL A 61 9.40 22.32 25.43
CA VAL A 61 9.28 22.72 24.02
C VAL A 61 9.92 21.69 23.08
N ALA A 62 11.08 21.14 23.45
CA ALA A 62 11.79 20.18 22.61
C ALA A 62 11.01 18.85 22.48
N LEU A 63 10.39 18.40 23.58
CA LEU A 63 9.50 17.24 23.54
C LEU A 63 8.28 17.49 22.65
N ARG A 64 7.68 18.68 22.73
CA ARG A 64 6.54 19.08 21.90
C ARG A 64 6.89 19.09 20.42
N GLU A 65 8.04 19.66 20.06
CA GLU A 65 8.55 19.66 18.69
C GLU A 65 8.79 18.24 18.18
N LYS A 66 9.39 17.38 19.00
CA LYS A 66 9.64 15.98 18.66
C LYS A 66 8.35 15.20 18.41
N LEU A 67 7.34 15.38 19.26
CA LEU A 67 6.02 14.78 19.06
C LEU A 67 5.35 15.29 17.77
N GLY A 68 5.47 16.60 17.50
CA GLY A 68 5.01 17.20 16.26
C GLY A 68 5.71 16.63 15.03
N ASP A 69 7.01 16.36 15.11
CA ASP A 69 7.75 15.76 14.00
C ASP A 69 7.34 14.30 13.75
N LEU A 70 7.24 13.50 14.80
CA LEU A 70 6.76 12.12 14.72
C LEU A 70 5.36 12.04 14.09
N ARG A 71 4.45 12.95 14.48
CA ARG A 71 3.13 13.10 13.86
C ARG A 71 3.23 13.35 12.36
N ARG A 72 4.02 14.34 11.93
CA ARG A 72 4.22 14.63 10.50
C ARG A 72 4.83 13.46 9.73
N ARG A 73 5.72 12.68 10.34
CA ARG A 73 6.31 11.49 9.72
C ARG A 73 5.28 10.37 9.55
N LEU A 74 4.44 10.14 10.56
CA LEU A 74 3.32 9.19 10.48
C LEU A 74 2.34 9.58 9.36
N ASP A 75 1.92 10.85 9.31
CA ASP A 75 0.98 11.35 8.31
C ASP A 75 1.55 11.21 6.88
N ARG A 76 2.85 11.50 6.71
CA ARG A 76 3.54 11.29 5.42
C ARG A 76 3.57 9.82 5.01
N ASN A 77 3.91 8.91 5.91
CA ASN A 77 3.94 7.48 5.60
C ASN A 77 2.53 6.96 5.23
N ALA A 78 1.49 7.43 5.91
CA ALA A 78 0.10 7.10 5.59
C ALA A 78 -0.29 7.58 4.17
N ALA A 79 0.01 8.83 3.83
CA ALA A 79 -0.28 9.38 2.49
C ALA A 79 0.47 8.62 1.37
N ARG A 80 1.71 8.21 1.62
CA ARG A 80 2.48 7.38 0.70
C ARG A 80 1.85 6.00 0.49
N LEU A 81 1.42 5.36 1.58
CA LEU A 81 0.74 4.06 1.53
C LEU A 81 -0.56 4.12 0.74
N ASP A 82 -1.36 5.18 0.94
CA ASP A 82 -2.59 5.39 0.18
C ASP A 82 -2.31 5.59 -1.32
N THR A 83 -1.24 6.30 -1.65
CA THR A 83 -0.81 6.48 -3.05
C THR A 83 -0.43 5.14 -3.67
N VAL A 84 0.41 4.35 -3.00
CA VAL A 84 0.80 3.00 -3.46
C VAL A 84 -0.43 2.11 -3.65
N ARG A 85 -1.38 2.15 -2.71
CA ARG A 85 -2.63 1.40 -2.80
C ARG A 85 -3.46 1.80 -4.01
N HIS A 86 -3.55 3.09 -4.32
CA HIS A 86 -4.25 3.59 -5.49
C HIS A 86 -3.58 3.10 -6.79
N THR A 87 -2.27 3.27 -6.91
CA THR A 87 -1.50 2.81 -8.07
C THR A 87 -1.62 1.30 -8.30
N LEU A 88 -1.57 0.48 -7.24
CA LEU A 88 -1.75 -0.98 -7.36
C LEU A 88 -3.14 -1.35 -7.87
N ARG A 89 -4.19 -0.62 -7.45
CA ARG A 89 -5.55 -0.84 -7.96
C ARG A 89 -5.67 -0.49 -9.44
N ASP A 90 -5.05 0.61 -9.85
CA ASP A 90 -5.04 1.04 -11.25
C ASP A 90 -4.28 0.03 -12.13
N MET A 91 -3.15 -0.49 -11.64
CA MET A 91 -2.39 -1.54 -12.31
C MET A 91 -3.17 -2.85 -12.40
N ALA A 92 -3.88 -3.27 -11.35
CA ALA A 92 -4.74 -4.45 -11.38
C ALA A 92 -5.85 -4.30 -12.43
N THR A 93 -6.51 -3.14 -12.46
CA THR A 93 -7.52 -2.81 -13.48
C THR A 93 -6.93 -2.82 -14.89
N ALA A 94 -5.71 -2.29 -15.07
CA ALA A 94 -5.02 -2.31 -16.35
C ALA A 94 -4.65 -3.74 -16.78
N LEU A 95 -4.20 -4.59 -15.85
CA LEU A 95 -3.91 -6.00 -16.11
C LEU A 95 -5.17 -6.78 -16.47
N GLU A 96 -6.30 -6.52 -15.82
CA GLU A 96 -7.60 -7.09 -16.19
C GLU A 96 -7.99 -6.67 -17.61
N ARG A 97 -7.86 -5.38 -17.96
CA ARG A 97 -8.13 -4.90 -19.32
C ARG A 97 -7.20 -5.50 -20.37
N ILE A 98 -5.92 -5.68 -20.05
CA ILE A 98 -4.94 -6.36 -20.94
C ILE A 98 -5.32 -7.82 -21.08
N ARG A 99 -5.63 -8.51 -19.98
CA ARG A 99 -6.11 -9.90 -20.00
C ARG A 99 -7.41 -10.02 -20.78
N ASP A 100 -8.33 -9.08 -20.72
CA ASP A 100 -9.59 -9.18 -21.44
C ASP A 100 -9.42 -8.84 -22.94
N ARG A 101 -8.40 -8.02 -23.27
CA ARG A 101 -8.03 -7.68 -24.67
C ARG A 101 -7.17 -8.74 -25.35
N HIS A 102 -6.24 -9.36 -24.62
CA HIS A 102 -5.31 -10.39 -25.12
C HIS A 102 -5.71 -11.81 -24.73
N GLY A 103 -6.62 -11.94 -23.77
CA GLY A 103 -7.32 -13.18 -23.47
C GLY A 103 -8.18 -13.50 -24.69
N LEU A 104 -7.88 -14.65 -25.25
CA LEU A 104 -8.45 -15.24 -26.45
C LEU A 104 -9.99 -15.38 -26.44
N GLY A 105 -10.72 -14.86 -25.45
CA GLY A 105 -12.18 -14.94 -25.32
C GLY A 105 -12.99 -14.19 -26.39
N GLY A 106 -12.34 -13.34 -27.19
CA GLY A 106 -12.93 -12.74 -28.39
C GLY A 106 -12.84 -13.61 -29.65
N LEU A 107 -11.80 -14.45 -29.78
CA LEU A 107 -11.54 -15.23 -31.01
C LEU A 107 -11.70 -16.75 -30.83
N TYR A 108 -11.47 -17.28 -29.63
CA TYR A 108 -11.54 -18.71 -29.32
C TYR A 108 -12.45 -18.93 -28.11
N GLY A 109 -13.41 -19.86 -28.24
CA GLY A 109 -14.21 -20.32 -27.11
C GLY A 109 -13.34 -21.04 -26.07
N ALA A 110 -13.90 -21.35 -24.90
CA ALA A 110 -13.21 -22.00 -23.78
C ALA A 110 -12.51 -23.35 -24.12
N ALA A 111 -12.76 -23.91 -25.31
CA ALA A 111 -12.15 -25.13 -25.82
C ALA A 111 -11.11 -24.90 -26.95
N GLY A 112 -10.70 -23.66 -27.24
CA GLY A 112 -9.76 -23.37 -28.33
C GLY A 112 -10.35 -23.44 -29.75
N THR A 113 -11.68 -23.53 -29.87
CA THR A 113 -12.37 -23.52 -31.17
C THR A 113 -12.86 -22.11 -31.52
N ALA A 114 -12.64 -21.70 -32.78
CA ALA A 114 -13.14 -20.43 -33.31
C ALA A 114 -14.66 -20.32 -33.12
N ARG A 115 -15.11 -19.17 -32.61
CA ARG A 115 -16.54 -18.94 -32.32
C ARG A 115 -17.32 -18.75 -33.64
N ALA A 116 -18.57 -19.19 -33.67
CA ALA A 116 -19.49 -19.02 -34.80
C ALA A 116 -19.81 -17.53 -35.02
N GLY A 117 -18.90 -16.85 -35.70
CA GLY A 117 -18.91 -15.42 -36.01
C GLY A 117 -17.60 -14.99 -36.66
N ASP A 118 -16.79 -15.95 -37.10
CA ASP A 118 -15.52 -15.72 -37.77
C ASP A 118 -15.80 -15.17 -39.19
N PRO A 119 -15.38 -13.94 -39.52
CA PRO A 119 -15.53 -13.40 -40.86
C PRO A 119 -14.76 -14.23 -41.92
N ALA A 120 -13.80 -15.06 -41.51
CA ALA A 120 -13.12 -15.99 -42.42
C ALA A 120 -14.03 -17.11 -42.96
N ARG A 121 -15.17 -17.38 -42.32
CA ARG A 121 -16.21 -18.31 -42.84
C ARG A 121 -17.26 -17.64 -43.71
N ALA A 122 -17.38 -16.31 -43.68
CA ALA A 122 -18.34 -15.59 -44.50
C ALA A 122 -17.91 -15.51 -45.97
N THR A 123 -16.63 -15.71 -46.28
CA THR A 123 -16.10 -15.58 -47.65
C THR A 123 -16.31 -16.82 -48.51
N THR A 124 -16.68 -17.97 -47.94
CA THR A 124 -16.82 -19.23 -48.72
C THR A 124 -18.21 -19.47 -49.31
N LEU A 125 -19.19 -18.60 -49.04
CA LEU A 125 -20.57 -18.74 -49.52
C LEU A 125 -20.92 -17.86 -50.73
N LEU A 126 -20.03 -16.93 -51.13
CA LEU A 126 -20.27 -16.01 -52.25
C LEU A 126 -19.72 -16.49 -53.61
N ASP A 127 -18.96 -17.59 -53.65
CA ASP A 127 -18.38 -18.14 -54.90
C ASP A 127 -19.18 -19.30 -55.50
N ARG A 128 -20.43 -19.49 -55.08
CA ARG A 128 -21.29 -20.57 -55.60
C ARG A 128 -22.66 -20.08 -56.04
N GLU A 129 -22.69 -19.09 -56.92
CA GLU A 129 -23.78 -18.92 -57.88
C GLU A 129 -23.17 -18.81 -59.28
N VAL A 130 -23.24 -19.94 -60.00
CA VAL A 130 -23.19 -20.07 -61.46
C VAL A 130 -24.60 -20.42 -61.89
#